data_AF-A0A0G0V8I1-F1
#
_entry.id   AF-A0A0G0V8I1-F1
#
_cell.length_a   1.000
_cell.length_b   1.000
_cell.length_c   1.000
_cell.angle_alpha   90.00
_cell.angle_beta   90.00
_cell.angle_gamma   90.00
#
_symmetry.space_group_name_H-M   'P 1'
#
loop_
_entity.id
_entity.type
_entity.pdbx_description
1 polymer ?
#
loop_
_entity_poly.entity_id
_entity_poly.type
_entity_poly.pdbx_seq_one_letter_code
_entity_poly.pdbx_strand_id
1 'polypeptide(L)'
;MKSLVQEASSLAKAIEAAWQHADKPQEFSVRILQYPTKNFLGLTKLSAKIAIFFDDQKAVQSAQHDKKRAPQKDQRPQITAQPQRTQPKIDRPKFAEKPASAPQRSVQPPVQKNIQPLQQEKSAQPLPQEKSAYAQSSVERAPQWNNEHIEAARAWTNTVLGYIDQQSNSFTVTHEKMTLKVLFKQQIIGPSKESSQERRVLANFSILLMTTLKKQFRTSLRGHKILFSHQ
;
A
#
# COMPACT_ATOMS: atom_id res chain seq x y z
N MET A 1 -34.36 -22.51 15.20
CA MET A 1 -33.34 -21.65 14.56
C MET A 1 -32.95 -20.47 15.43
N LYS A 2 -31.70 -20.47 15.90
CA LYS A 2 -31.05 -19.33 16.54
C LYS A 2 -30.24 -18.57 15.48
N SER A 3 -30.07 -17.26 15.69
CA SER A 3 -29.25 -16.42 14.82
C SER A 3 -28.29 -15.57 15.63
N LEU A 4 -27.05 -15.43 15.17
CA LEU A 4 -26.04 -14.57 15.78
C LEU A 4 -25.38 -13.70 14.71
N VAL A 5 -25.20 -12.42 15.01
CA VAL A 5 -24.52 -11.47 14.12
C VAL A 5 -23.12 -11.23 14.64
N GLN A 6 -22.12 -11.36 13.78
CA GLN A 6 -20.72 -11.17 14.14
C GLN A 6 -20.03 -10.24 13.15
N GLU A 7 -19.14 -9.41 13.68
CA GLU A 7 -18.29 -8.50 12.91
C GLU A 7 -16.82 -8.89 13.02
N ALA A 8 -16.07 -8.79 11.92
CA ALA A 8 -14.62 -8.96 11.91
C ALA A 8 -13.93 -8.22 10.74
N SER A 9 -12.60 -8.22 10.72
CA SER A 9 -11.81 -7.59 9.64
C SER A 9 -11.89 -8.32 8.29
N SER A 10 -12.32 -9.58 8.27
CA SER A 10 -12.53 -10.36 7.05
C SER A 10 -13.70 -11.32 7.22
N LEU A 11 -14.28 -11.80 6.11
CA LEU A 11 -15.37 -12.78 6.13
C LEU A 11 -14.98 -14.08 6.85
N ALA A 12 -13.81 -14.63 6.54
CA ALA A 12 -13.33 -15.86 7.17
C ALA A 12 -13.24 -15.72 8.71
N LYS A 13 -12.68 -14.60 9.20
CA LYS A 13 -12.61 -14.33 10.64
C LYS A 13 -13.98 -14.14 11.27
N ALA A 14 -14.91 -13.51 10.56
CA ALA A 14 -16.27 -13.32 11.05
C ALA A 14 -16.99 -14.67 11.17
N ILE A 15 -16.84 -15.55 10.17
CA ILE A 15 -17.43 -16.90 10.17
C ILE A 15 -16.85 -17.74 11.30
N GLU A 16 -15.53 -17.74 11.46
CA GLU A 16 -14.86 -18.49 12.51
C GLU A 16 -15.29 -18.02 13.91
N ALA A 17 -15.32 -16.70 14.15
CA ALA A 17 -15.78 -16.14 15.42
C ALA A 17 -17.26 -16.46 15.68
N ALA A 18 -18.12 -16.34 14.67
CA ALA A 18 -19.54 -16.68 14.78
C ALA A 18 -19.75 -18.18 15.05
N TRP A 19 -18.98 -19.05 14.40
CA TRP A 19 -19.03 -20.50 14.59
C TRP A 19 -18.57 -20.90 15.99
N GLN A 20 -17.51 -20.28 16.51
CA GLN A 20 -17.07 -20.48 17.90
C GLN A 20 -18.11 -19.99 18.91
N HIS A 21 -18.74 -18.83 18.67
CA HIS A 21 -19.81 -18.29 19.52
C HIS A 21 -21.11 -19.11 19.48
N ALA A 22 -21.34 -19.85 18.39
CA ALA A 22 -22.50 -20.72 18.21
C ALA A 22 -22.31 -22.12 18.82
N ASP A 23 -21.29 -22.34 19.66
CA ASP A 23 -20.92 -23.66 20.19
C ASP A 23 -20.55 -24.69 19.09
N LYS A 24 -20.00 -24.22 17.96
CA LYS A 24 -19.52 -25.06 16.85
C LYS A 24 -20.58 -26.01 16.28
N PRO A 25 -21.69 -25.49 15.73
CA PRO A 25 -22.73 -26.32 15.13
C PRO A 25 -22.15 -27.09 13.94
N GLN A 26 -22.65 -28.32 13.74
CA GLN A 26 -22.28 -29.17 12.61
C GLN A 26 -22.86 -28.63 11.29
N GLU A 27 -24.10 -28.15 11.36
CA GLU A 27 -24.80 -27.54 10.23
C GLU A 27 -25.17 -26.09 10.57
N PHE A 28 -24.87 -25.17 9.66
CA PHE A 28 -25.21 -23.77 9.80
C PHE A 28 -25.34 -23.11 8.43
N SER A 29 -26.12 -22.04 8.36
CA SER A 29 -26.24 -21.17 7.19
C SER A 29 -25.66 -19.80 7.50
N VAL A 30 -24.97 -19.19 6.53
CA VAL A 30 -24.36 -17.87 6.68
C VAL A 30 -25.01 -16.89 5.72
N ARG A 31 -25.47 -15.75 6.21
CA ARG A 31 -25.90 -14.60 5.41
C ARG A 31 -24.92 -13.47 5.57
N ILE A 32 -24.32 -13.05 4.46
CA ILE A 32 -23.41 -11.90 4.44
C ILE A 32 -24.26 -10.62 4.44
N LEU A 33 -24.12 -9.81 5.47
CA LEU A 33 -24.82 -8.53 5.59
C LEU A 33 -23.98 -7.38 5.03
N GLN A 34 -22.65 -7.47 5.18
CA GLN A 34 -21.71 -6.46 4.71
C GLN A 34 -20.38 -7.08 4.32
N TYR A 35 -19.89 -6.77 3.11
CA TYR A 35 -18.56 -7.15 2.66
C TYR A 35 -17.48 -6.20 3.23
N PRO A 36 -16.31 -6.72 3.63
CA PRO A 36 -15.23 -5.88 4.12
C PRO A 36 -14.62 -5.06 2.98
N THR A 37 -14.38 -3.76 3.23
CA THR A 37 -13.66 -2.90 2.28
C THR A 37 -12.30 -2.53 2.85
N LYS A 38 -11.25 -2.72 2.05
CA LYS A 38 -9.88 -2.31 2.41
C LYS A 38 -9.54 -0.98 1.72
N ASN A 39 -8.73 -0.16 2.37
CA ASN A 39 -8.12 1.01 1.75
C ASN A 39 -6.82 0.63 1.01
N PHE A 40 -6.22 1.59 0.31
CA PHE A 40 -4.98 1.39 -0.45
C PHE A 40 -3.77 0.95 0.40
N LEU A 41 -3.80 1.16 1.72
CA LEU A 41 -2.77 0.70 2.64
C LEU A 41 -3.03 -0.74 3.14
N GLY A 42 -4.07 -1.40 2.62
CA GLY A 42 -4.49 -2.73 3.05
C GLY A 42 -5.19 -2.75 4.42
N LEU A 43 -5.45 -1.58 5.02
CA LEU A 43 -6.18 -1.46 6.28
C LEU A 43 -7.68 -1.58 6.01
N THR A 44 -8.39 -2.24 6.93
CA THR A 44 -9.82 -2.46 6.81
C THR A 44 -10.56 -1.17 7.15
N LYS A 45 -11.26 -0.58 6.18
CA LYS A 45 -12.09 0.63 6.35
C LYS A 45 -13.48 0.28 6.87
N LEU A 46 -14.05 -0.82 6.36
CA LEU A 46 -15.34 -1.36 6.79
C LEU A 46 -15.14 -2.83 7.18
N SER A 47 -15.57 -3.20 8.39
CA SER A 47 -15.59 -4.58 8.85
C SER A 47 -16.59 -5.41 8.04
N ALA A 48 -16.30 -6.71 7.92
CA ALA A 48 -17.27 -7.68 7.46
C ALA A 48 -18.33 -7.87 8.55
N LYS A 49 -19.61 -7.92 8.16
CA LYS A 49 -20.73 -8.26 9.04
C LYS A 49 -21.48 -9.45 8.45
N ILE A 50 -21.66 -10.49 9.27
CA ILE A 50 -22.39 -11.70 8.87
C ILE A 50 -23.44 -12.04 9.92
N ALA A 51 -24.48 -12.76 9.50
CA ALA A 51 -25.39 -13.46 10.39
C ALA A 51 -25.24 -14.98 10.16
N ILE A 52 -25.00 -15.74 11.23
CA ILE A 52 -25.03 -17.20 11.23
C ILE A 52 -26.39 -17.67 11.76
N PHE A 53 -26.99 -18.64 11.08
CA PHE A 53 -28.24 -19.30 11.46
C PHE A 53 -27.95 -20.77 11.71
N PHE A 54 -28.38 -21.29 12.85
CA PHE A 54 -28.16 -22.69 13.22
C PHE A 54 -29.31 -23.21 14.08
N ASP A 55 -29.51 -24.52 14.07
CA ASP A 55 -30.42 -25.19 14.99
C ASP A 55 -29.68 -25.72 16.21
N ASP A 56 -30.28 -25.51 17.38
CA ASP A 56 -29.69 -25.88 18.67
C ASP A 56 -29.89 -27.38 18.95
N GLN A 57 -29.63 -28.21 17.94
CA GLN A 57 -29.67 -29.66 18.06
C GLN A 57 -28.39 -30.15 18.72
N LYS A 58 -28.26 -29.89 20.04
CA LYS A 58 -27.18 -30.46 20.84
C LYS A 58 -27.29 -31.99 20.82
N ALA A 59 -26.43 -32.61 20.01
CA ALA A 59 -25.72 -33.87 20.30
C ALA A 59 -26.55 -35.10 20.73
N VAL A 60 -27.48 -35.59 19.90
CA VAL A 60 -28.12 -36.92 20.14
C VAL A 60 -27.80 -37.98 19.07
N GLN A 61 -27.15 -37.68 17.94
CA GLN A 61 -27.05 -38.66 16.84
C GLN A 61 -25.64 -38.95 16.30
N SER A 62 -24.67 -39.26 17.17
CA SER A 62 -23.39 -39.85 16.73
C SER A 62 -22.93 -41.07 17.53
N ALA A 63 -23.87 -41.86 18.08
CA ALA A 63 -23.55 -43.09 18.80
C ALA A 63 -24.04 -44.40 18.14
N GLN A 64 -24.76 -44.38 16.99
CA GLN A 64 -25.31 -45.62 16.41
C GLN A 64 -25.28 -45.65 14.87
N HIS A 65 -24.11 -45.95 14.30
CA HIS A 65 -23.84 -46.64 13.01
C HIS A 65 -22.32 -46.51 12.79
N ASP A 66 -21.48 -47.53 12.63
CA ASP A 66 -21.66 -48.95 12.33
C ASP A 66 -20.51 -49.75 12.95
N LYS A 67 -20.84 -50.78 13.73
CA LYS A 67 -19.91 -51.84 14.12
C LYS A 67 -19.93 -52.90 13.01
N LYS A 68 -18.83 -53.08 12.26
CA LYS A 68 -18.33 -54.42 11.85
C LYS A 68 -16.99 -54.37 11.10
N ARG A 69 -15.97 -54.95 11.77
CA ARG A 69 -14.80 -55.73 11.27
C ARG A 69 -13.85 -55.02 10.28
N ALA A 70 -12.52 -55.08 10.43
CA ALA A 70 -11.68 -56.22 10.81
C ALA A 70 -10.35 -55.77 11.47
N PRO A 71 -9.63 -56.66 12.17
CA PRO A 71 -8.31 -56.36 12.72
C PRO A 71 -7.24 -56.67 11.68
N GLN A 72 -6.41 -55.69 11.31
CA GLN A 72 -5.14 -55.98 10.64
C GLN A 72 -3.98 -55.33 11.37
N LYS A 73 -3.04 -56.23 11.63
CA LYS A 73 -1.85 -56.19 12.45
C LYS A 73 -0.74 -55.34 11.84
N ASP A 74 0.14 -54.94 12.73
CA ASP A 74 1.58 -54.79 12.55
C ASP A 74 2.17 -53.50 11.93
N GLN A 75 2.86 -52.78 12.83
CA GLN A 75 4.22 -52.24 12.70
C GLN A 75 4.45 -51.02 11.79
N ARG A 76 4.85 -49.90 12.40
CA ARG A 76 6.28 -49.56 12.65
C ARG A 76 6.41 -48.18 13.33
N PRO A 77 7.30 -48.00 14.31
CA PRO A 77 7.63 -46.68 14.85
C PRO A 77 8.73 -46.04 14.00
N GLN A 78 8.52 -44.82 13.50
CA GLN A 78 9.63 -43.94 13.14
C GLN A 78 9.41 -42.54 13.70
N ILE A 79 10.18 -42.33 14.76
CA ILE A 79 10.63 -41.07 15.32
C ILE A 79 11.17 -40.22 14.18
N THR A 80 10.65 -39.02 13.97
CA THR A 80 11.45 -37.94 13.38
C THR A 80 11.11 -36.60 14.03
N ALA A 81 12.18 -36.03 14.57
CA ALA A 81 12.29 -34.83 15.39
C ALA A 81 11.41 -33.65 14.95
N GLN A 82 10.71 -33.09 15.95
CA GLN A 82 10.31 -31.68 15.97
C GLN A 82 11.57 -30.79 15.96
N PRO A 83 11.66 -29.80 15.06
CA PRO A 83 12.50 -28.64 15.31
C PRO A 83 11.78 -27.73 16.32
N GLN A 84 12.32 -27.67 17.53
CA GLN A 84 12.03 -26.61 18.50
C GLN A 84 12.36 -25.26 17.85
N ARG A 85 11.32 -24.55 17.41
CA ARG A 85 11.44 -23.15 17.02
C ARG A 85 11.52 -22.33 18.30
N THR A 86 12.74 -22.03 18.72
CA THR A 86 13.06 -21.02 19.72
C THR A 86 12.36 -19.72 19.34
N GLN A 87 11.37 -19.33 20.13
CA GLN A 87 10.82 -17.98 20.08
C GLN A 87 11.90 -17.03 20.59
N PRO A 88 12.32 -16.01 19.82
CA PRO A 88 13.11 -14.93 20.37
C PRO A 88 12.23 -14.20 21.37
N LYS A 89 12.65 -14.26 22.64
CA LYS A 89 12.16 -13.44 23.74
C LYS A 89 12.45 -11.99 23.35
N ILE A 90 11.46 -11.31 22.77
CA ILE A 90 11.54 -9.87 22.53
C ILE A 90 11.37 -9.22 23.89
N ASP A 91 12.50 -8.84 24.48
CA ASP A 91 12.56 -7.96 25.63
C ASP A 91 11.82 -6.68 25.28
N ARG A 92 10.67 -6.51 25.92
CA ARG A 92 9.88 -5.30 25.94
C ARG A 92 10.71 -4.23 26.64
N PRO A 93 11.21 -3.19 25.97
CA PRO A 93 11.75 -2.05 26.69
C PRO A 93 10.61 -1.44 27.49
N LYS A 94 10.76 -1.45 28.82
CA LYS A 94 10.00 -0.59 29.73
C LYS A 94 10.26 0.85 29.26
N PHE A 95 9.31 1.42 28.52
CA PHE A 95 9.24 2.87 28.37
C PHE A 95 8.93 3.43 29.76
N ALA A 96 9.97 3.95 30.40
CA ALA A 96 9.82 4.84 31.54
C ALA A 96 8.98 6.04 31.08
N GLU A 97 7.86 6.26 31.75
CA GLU A 97 7.11 7.50 31.69
C GLU A 97 8.06 8.65 32.03
N LYS A 98 8.39 9.45 31.02
CA LYS A 98 9.12 10.70 31.22
C LYS A 98 8.07 11.80 31.42
N PRO A 99 8.09 12.54 32.53
CA PRO A 99 7.13 13.60 32.78
C PRO A 99 7.26 14.70 31.73
N ALA A 100 6.10 15.22 31.34
CA ALA A 100 5.95 16.36 30.45
C ALA A 100 6.63 17.59 31.08
N SER A 101 7.67 18.09 30.43
CA SER A 101 8.18 19.44 30.65
C SER A 101 8.47 20.02 29.28
N ALA A 102 7.57 20.89 28.84
CA ALA A 102 7.69 21.65 27.62
C ALA A 102 8.82 22.68 27.75
N PRO A 103 9.76 22.75 26.80
CA PRO A 103 10.51 23.97 26.58
C PRO A 103 9.79 24.80 25.51
N GLN A 104 9.35 25.99 25.90
CA GLN A 104 9.00 27.07 24.97
C GLN A 104 10.17 27.27 24.00
N ARG A 105 9.96 26.90 22.73
CA ARG A 105 10.90 27.23 21.67
C ARG A 105 10.62 28.66 21.23
N SER A 106 11.41 29.57 21.78
CA SER A 106 11.54 30.94 21.31
C SER A 106 11.93 30.93 19.83
N VAL A 107 11.14 31.67 19.05
CA VAL A 107 11.37 31.94 17.64
C VAL A 107 12.57 32.88 17.56
N GLN A 108 13.73 32.38 17.14
CA GLN A 108 14.82 33.23 16.67
C GLN A 108 14.61 33.55 15.18
N PRO A 109 14.73 34.84 14.77
CA PRO A 109 14.73 35.20 13.36
C PRO A 109 16.02 34.71 12.67
N PRO A 110 15.96 34.40 11.37
CA PRO A 110 17.11 33.88 10.63
C PRO A 110 18.16 34.99 10.43
N VAL A 111 19.35 34.76 10.98
CA VAL A 111 20.56 35.55 10.70
C VAL A 111 20.96 35.31 9.24
N GLN A 112 20.87 36.37 8.42
CA GLN A 112 21.44 36.45 7.08
C GLN A 112 22.95 36.25 7.18
N LYS A 113 23.44 35.07 6.79
CA LYS A 113 24.86 34.82 6.62
C LYS A 113 25.27 35.30 5.22
N ASN A 114 25.86 36.49 5.20
CA ASN A 114 26.52 37.11 4.06
C ASN A 114 27.67 36.19 3.61
N ILE A 115 27.56 35.59 2.42
CA ILE A 115 28.62 34.80 1.81
C ILE A 115 29.39 35.75 0.88
N GLN A 116 30.57 36.16 1.32
CA GLN A 116 31.55 36.83 0.47
C GLN A 116 32.04 35.85 -0.61
N PRO A 117 32.13 36.29 -1.88
CA PRO A 117 32.82 35.52 -2.91
C PRO A 117 34.33 35.62 -2.69
N LEU A 118 34.96 34.48 -2.38
CA LEU A 118 36.41 34.35 -2.42
C LEU A 118 36.84 34.34 -3.90
N GLN A 119 37.31 35.49 -4.38
CA GLN A 119 38.14 35.57 -5.57
C GLN A 119 39.43 34.78 -5.29
N GLN A 120 39.68 33.73 -6.07
CA GLN A 120 41.01 33.18 -6.19
C GLN A 120 41.46 33.26 -7.65
N GLU A 121 42.53 34.03 -7.79
CA GLU A 121 43.31 34.29 -8.99
C GLU A 121 43.83 33.01 -9.65
N LYS A 122 43.48 32.87 -10.92
CA LYS A 122 44.42 32.85 -12.05
C LYS A 122 45.88 32.51 -11.69
N SER A 123 46.27 31.26 -11.89
CA SER A 123 47.64 30.89 -12.20
C SER A 123 47.63 30.02 -13.45
N ALA A 124 48.19 30.57 -14.52
CA ALA A 124 48.38 29.89 -15.79
C ALA A 124 49.55 28.90 -15.66
N GLN A 125 49.33 27.65 -16.07
CA GLN A 125 50.41 26.69 -16.30
C GLN A 125 50.12 25.96 -17.62
N PRO A 126 51.09 25.91 -18.57
CA PRO A 126 50.89 25.28 -19.87
C PRO A 126 51.08 23.76 -19.82
N LEU A 127 50.28 23.08 -20.66
CA LEU A 127 50.20 21.63 -20.83
C LEU A 127 51.51 20.99 -21.32
N PRO A 128 51.73 19.71 -20.98
CA PRO A 128 52.22 18.71 -21.93
C PRO A 128 51.02 18.02 -22.59
N GLN A 129 50.96 18.11 -23.92
CA GLN A 129 50.06 17.32 -24.75
C GLN A 129 50.44 15.84 -24.65
N GLU A 130 49.62 15.05 -23.96
CA GLU A 130 49.66 13.61 -24.08
C GLU A 130 48.30 13.06 -24.54
N LYS A 131 48.38 12.27 -25.61
CA LYS A 131 47.31 11.72 -26.41
C LYS A 131 46.32 10.92 -25.56
N SER A 132 45.18 11.52 -25.24
CA SER A 132 44.03 10.81 -24.67
C SER A 132 43.13 10.30 -25.79
N ALA A 133 43.31 9.02 -26.11
CA ALA A 133 42.36 8.26 -26.90
C ALA A 133 41.05 8.07 -26.10
N TYR A 134 39.94 8.52 -26.70
CA TYR A 134 38.57 8.03 -26.51
C TYR A 134 38.10 7.68 -25.09
N ALA A 135 37.91 8.69 -24.24
CA ALA A 135 36.83 8.66 -23.26
C ALA A 135 35.67 9.48 -23.84
N GLN A 136 34.83 8.83 -24.66
CA GLN A 136 33.53 9.39 -25.03
C GLN A 136 32.76 9.58 -23.74
N SER A 137 32.76 10.81 -23.25
CA SER A 137 31.92 11.30 -22.18
C SER A 137 30.48 10.94 -22.54
N SER A 138 29.95 9.91 -21.87
CA SER A 138 28.52 9.75 -21.71
C SER A 138 28.05 10.98 -20.96
N VAL A 139 27.72 12.03 -21.71
CA VAL A 139 26.98 13.18 -21.19
C VAL A 139 25.77 12.56 -20.53
N GLU A 140 25.80 12.52 -19.21
CA GLU A 140 24.82 11.90 -18.35
C GLU A 140 23.54 12.72 -18.55
N ARG A 141 22.79 12.38 -19.59
CA ARG A 141 21.57 13.08 -19.95
C ARG A 141 20.69 12.98 -18.73
N ALA A 142 20.39 14.14 -18.15
CA ALA A 142 19.50 14.23 -17.02
C ALA A 142 18.27 13.35 -17.31
N PRO A 143 17.84 12.51 -16.35
CA PRO A 143 16.79 11.54 -16.60
C PRO A 143 15.58 12.26 -17.20
N GLN A 144 15.26 11.94 -18.45
CA GLN A 144 14.11 12.49 -19.15
C GLN A 144 12.98 11.47 -19.07
N TRP A 145 11.74 11.96 -19.12
CA TRP A 145 10.57 11.08 -19.25
C TRP A 145 10.69 10.27 -20.56
N ASN A 146 10.88 8.96 -20.46
CA ASN A 146 10.84 8.06 -21.60
C ASN A 146 9.38 7.70 -21.95
N ASN A 147 9.17 7.14 -23.15
CA ASN A 147 7.83 6.72 -23.60
C ASN A 147 7.22 5.65 -22.68
N GLU A 148 8.05 4.79 -22.09
CA GLU A 148 7.60 3.74 -21.15
C GLU A 148 6.96 4.34 -19.89
N HIS A 149 7.53 5.41 -19.32
CA HIS A 149 6.94 6.10 -18.18
C HIS A 149 5.58 6.72 -18.54
N ILE A 150 5.45 7.27 -19.75
CA ILE A 150 4.20 7.88 -20.24
C ILE A 150 3.12 6.81 -20.42
N GLU A 151 3.46 5.67 -21.00
CA GLU A 151 2.56 4.54 -21.17
C GLU A 151 2.15 3.92 -19.84
N ALA A 152 3.10 3.72 -18.92
CA ALA A 152 2.81 3.23 -17.57
C ALA A 152 1.90 4.20 -16.81
N ALA A 153 2.13 5.51 -16.92
CA ALA A 153 1.25 6.52 -16.35
C ALA A 153 -0.17 6.45 -16.95
N ARG A 154 -0.29 6.31 -18.27
CA ARG A 154 -1.60 6.16 -18.95
C ARG A 154 -2.35 4.91 -18.46
N ALA A 155 -1.68 3.77 -18.40
CA ALA A 155 -2.26 2.51 -17.93
C ALA A 155 -2.69 2.60 -16.45
N TRP A 156 -1.86 3.20 -15.61
CA TRP A 156 -2.19 3.44 -14.21
C TRP A 156 -3.41 4.36 -14.06
N THR A 157 -3.46 5.48 -14.80
CA THR A 157 -4.59 6.41 -14.75
C THR A 157 -5.88 5.74 -15.20
N ASN A 158 -5.87 4.98 -16.30
CA ASN A 158 -7.04 4.19 -16.73
C ASN A 158 -7.53 3.23 -15.64
N THR A 159 -6.61 2.55 -14.96
CA THR A 159 -6.96 1.61 -13.88
C THR A 159 -7.62 2.34 -12.70
N VAL A 160 -7.06 3.48 -12.29
CA VAL A 160 -7.62 4.29 -11.20
C VAL A 160 -8.98 4.87 -11.56
N LEU A 161 -9.16 5.38 -12.78
CA LEU A 161 -10.45 5.84 -13.28
C LEU A 161 -11.50 4.71 -13.31
N GLY A 162 -11.06 3.48 -13.59
CA GLY A 162 -11.89 2.28 -13.52
C GLY A 162 -12.42 2.00 -12.11
N TYR A 163 -11.62 2.23 -11.07
CA TYR A 163 -12.05 2.01 -9.68
C TYR A 163 -13.05 3.05 -9.16
N ILE A 164 -13.09 4.24 -9.75
CA ILE A 164 -14.00 5.33 -9.34
C ILE A 164 -15.19 5.50 -10.29
N ASP A 165 -15.40 4.56 -11.21
CA ASP A 165 -16.47 4.58 -12.21
C ASP A 165 -16.48 5.86 -13.08
N GLN A 166 -15.28 6.31 -13.47
CA GLN A 166 -15.07 7.48 -14.33
C GLN A 166 -14.36 7.11 -15.64
N GLN A 167 -14.65 5.92 -16.18
CA GLN A 167 -13.98 5.41 -17.39
C GLN A 167 -14.28 6.24 -18.64
N SER A 168 -15.39 6.98 -18.64
CA SER A 168 -15.78 7.89 -19.73
C SER A 168 -14.90 9.14 -19.82
N ASN A 169 -14.14 9.46 -18.77
CA ASN A 169 -13.33 10.67 -18.74
C ASN A 169 -12.07 10.49 -19.60
N SER A 170 -12.10 11.04 -20.80
CA SER A 170 -10.90 11.12 -21.64
C SER A 170 -9.86 12.06 -21.03
N PHE A 171 -8.59 11.66 -21.11
CA PHE A 171 -7.46 12.45 -20.65
C PHE A 171 -6.29 12.35 -21.62
N THR A 172 -5.39 13.32 -21.55
CA THR A 172 -4.14 13.34 -22.33
C THR A 172 -2.96 13.37 -21.38
N VAL A 173 -1.95 12.56 -21.65
CA VAL A 173 -0.68 12.56 -20.92
C VAL A 173 0.37 13.22 -21.80
N THR A 174 0.89 14.35 -21.36
CA THR A 174 1.99 15.07 -22.01
C THR A 174 3.15 15.20 -21.03
N HIS A 175 4.36 15.43 -21.54
CA HIS A 175 5.51 15.71 -20.70
C HIS A 175 6.17 17.01 -21.13
N GLU A 176 6.67 17.76 -20.16
CA GLU A 176 7.40 19.00 -20.37
C GLU A 176 8.59 19.04 -19.41
N LYS A 177 9.80 18.88 -19.97
CA LYS A 177 11.06 18.81 -19.20
C LYS A 177 10.98 17.70 -18.13
N MET A 178 10.96 18.09 -16.85
CA MET A 178 10.89 17.20 -15.69
C MET A 178 9.45 16.99 -15.17
N THR A 179 8.44 17.53 -15.86
CA THR A 179 7.04 17.46 -15.42
C THR A 179 6.22 16.59 -16.36
N LEU A 180 5.60 15.55 -15.82
CA LEU A 180 4.55 14.80 -16.52
C LEU A 180 3.20 15.44 -16.20
N LYS A 181 2.48 15.87 -17.22
CA LYS A 181 1.16 16.50 -17.11
C LYS A 181 0.08 15.53 -17.56
N VAL A 182 -0.92 15.33 -16.72
CA VAL A 182 -2.12 14.55 -17.05
C VAL A 182 -3.31 15.51 -17.05
N LEU A 183 -3.88 15.72 -18.23
CA LEU A 183 -4.93 16.69 -18.51
C LEU A 183 -6.25 15.96 -18.75
N PHE A 184 -7.21 16.11 -17.83
CA PHE A 184 -8.57 15.57 -18.00
C PHE A 184 -9.44 16.56 -18.77
N LYS A 185 -10.32 16.06 -19.64
CA LYS A 185 -11.31 16.91 -20.33
C LYS A 185 -12.48 17.32 -19.43
N GLN A 186 -12.74 16.57 -18.36
CA GLN A 186 -13.85 16.77 -17.43
C GLN A 186 -13.36 16.63 -16.00
N GLN A 187 -14.08 17.24 -15.06
CA GLN A 187 -13.81 17.11 -13.63
C GLN A 187 -14.04 15.66 -13.18
N ILE A 188 -13.13 15.13 -12.36
CA ILE A 188 -13.21 13.73 -11.89
C ILE A 188 -14.27 13.59 -10.80
N ILE A 189 -14.38 14.62 -9.97
CA ILE A 189 -15.34 14.69 -8.89
C ILE A 189 -16.41 15.64 -9.39
N GLY A 190 -17.58 15.09 -9.73
CA GLY A 190 -18.63 15.79 -10.50
C GLY A 190 -18.97 17.22 -10.02
N PRO A 191 -19.73 17.97 -10.84
CA PRO A 191 -19.82 19.44 -10.80
C PRO A 191 -20.38 20.03 -9.49
N SER A 192 -20.93 19.19 -8.61
CA SER A 192 -21.51 19.58 -7.33
C SER A 192 -20.50 19.68 -6.18
N LYS A 193 -19.22 19.31 -6.35
CA LYS A 193 -18.24 19.36 -5.27
C LYS A 193 -17.27 20.53 -5.38
N GLU A 194 -16.80 20.95 -4.21
CA GLU A 194 -15.87 22.05 -4.04
C GLU A 194 -14.53 21.82 -4.77
N SER A 195 -14.09 22.80 -5.59
CA SER A 195 -12.82 22.75 -6.35
C SER A 195 -11.60 22.40 -5.47
N SER A 196 -11.65 22.76 -4.18
CA SER A 196 -10.61 22.47 -3.20
C SER A 196 -10.44 20.96 -2.94
N GLN A 197 -11.54 20.19 -2.91
CA GLN A 197 -11.51 18.74 -2.72
C GLN A 197 -10.93 18.03 -3.94
N GLU A 198 -11.31 18.47 -5.14
CA GLU A 198 -10.77 17.91 -6.37
C GLU A 198 -9.25 18.10 -6.44
N ARG A 199 -8.75 19.32 -6.17
CA ARG A 199 -7.29 19.57 -6.12
C ARG A 199 -6.58 18.65 -5.14
N ARG A 200 -7.16 18.38 -3.96
CA ARG A 200 -6.59 17.44 -2.98
C ARG A 200 -6.53 16.01 -3.51
N VAL A 201 -7.59 15.55 -4.20
CA VAL A 201 -7.61 14.22 -4.81
C VAL A 201 -6.59 14.11 -5.94
N LEU A 202 -6.51 15.11 -6.82
CA LEU A 202 -5.52 15.15 -7.91
C LEU A 202 -4.08 15.22 -7.39
N ALA A 203 -3.84 15.97 -6.30
CA ALA A 203 -2.54 15.98 -5.62
C ALA A 203 -2.18 14.59 -5.07
N ASN A 204 -3.14 13.90 -4.45
CA ASN A 204 -2.93 12.53 -3.97
C ASN A 204 -2.66 11.55 -5.13
N PHE A 205 -3.33 11.70 -6.27
CA PHE A 205 -3.05 10.91 -7.47
C PHE A 205 -1.63 11.13 -7.98
N SER A 206 -1.14 12.38 -7.95
CA SER A 206 0.25 12.72 -8.30
C SER A 206 1.26 11.95 -7.46
N ILE A 207 1.03 11.90 -6.14
CA ILE A 207 1.92 11.21 -5.19
C ILE A 207 1.87 9.70 -5.40
N LEU A 208 0.68 9.13 -5.58
CA LEU A 208 0.50 7.70 -5.79
C LEU A 208 1.15 7.25 -7.10
N LEU A 209 0.89 7.94 -8.21
CA LEU A 209 1.49 7.61 -9.50
C LEU A 209 3.02 7.71 -9.44
N MET A 210 3.56 8.77 -8.83
CA MET A 210 5.02 8.91 -8.66
C MET A 210 5.62 7.74 -7.88
N THR A 211 4.94 7.28 -6.83
CA THR A 211 5.39 6.16 -6.01
C THR A 211 5.35 4.84 -6.80
N THR A 212 4.29 4.63 -7.60
CA THR A 212 4.15 3.46 -8.46
C THR A 212 5.25 3.42 -9.53
N LEU A 213 5.50 4.53 -10.23
CA LEU A 213 6.55 4.60 -11.25
C LEU A 213 7.94 4.34 -10.67
N LYS A 214 8.28 4.96 -9.53
CA LYS A 214 9.55 4.70 -8.83
C LYS A 214 9.73 3.22 -8.49
N LYS A 215 8.67 2.55 -8.04
CA LYS A 215 8.70 1.12 -7.70
C LYS A 215 8.88 0.24 -8.95
N GLN A 216 8.18 0.55 -10.03
CA GLN A 216 8.18 -0.25 -11.26
C GLN A 216 9.53 -0.19 -11.99
N PHE A 217 10.07 1.02 -12.18
CA PHE A 217 11.26 1.20 -13.02
C PHE A 217 12.57 1.16 -12.22
N ARG A 218 12.52 1.17 -10.88
CA ARG A 218 13.70 1.27 -9.98
C ARG A 218 14.63 2.45 -10.32
N THR A 219 14.15 3.43 -11.07
CA THR A 219 14.89 4.61 -11.51
C THR A 219 14.75 5.73 -10.49
N SER A 220 15.81 6.51 -10.35
CA SER A 220 15.79 7.73 -9.54
C SER A 220 15.07 8.85 -10.30
N LEU A 221 13.75 8.92 -10.17
CA LEU A 221 12.95 10.06 -10.64
C LEU A 221 13.15 11.29 -9.74
N ARG A 222 14.40 11.69 -9.51
CA ARG A 222 14.77 12.85 -8.68
C ARG A 222 14.47 14.12 -9.46
N GLY A 223 13.83 15.09 -8.83
CA GLY A 223 13.42 16.35 -9.48
C GLY A 223 12.21 16.24 -10.43
N HIS A 224 11.77 15.02 -10.73
CA HIS A 224 10.59 14.80 -11.56
C HIS A 224 9.31 15.17 -10.79
N LYS A 225 8.34 15.73 -11.50
CA LYS A 225 7.04 16.11 -10.96
C LYS A 225 5.93 15.52 -11.83
N ILE A 226 4.82 15.20 -11.20
CA ILE A 226 3.59 14.79 -11.89
C ILE A 226 2.52 15.80 -11.49
N LEU A 227 1.81 16.31 -12.48
CA LEU A 227 0.75 17.29 -12.28
C LEU A 227 -0.52 16.78 -12.97
N PHE A 228 -1.58 16.64 -12.18
CA PHE A 228 -2.91 16.36 -12.69
C PHE A 228 -3.73 17.64 -12.69
N SER A 229 -4.37 17.95 -13.81
CA SER A 229 -5.23 19.13 -13.99
C SER A 229 -6.39 18.81 -14.94
N HIS A 230 -7.46 19.57 -14.87
CA HIS A 230 -8.50 19.58 -15.89
C HIS A 230 -8.24 20.73 -16.88
N GLN A 231 -8.76 20.59 -18.11
CA GLN A 231 -8.83 21.69 -19.07
C GLN A 231 -9.92 22.69 -18.71
#